data_AF-A0A538EXT9-F1
#
_entry.id   AF-A0A538EXT9-F1
#
_cell.length_a   1.000
_cell.length_b   1.000
_cell.length_c   1.000
_cell.angle_alpha   90.00
_cell.angle_beta   90.00
_cell.angle_gamma   90.00
#
_symmetry.space_group_name_H-M   'P 1'
#
loop_
_entity.id
_entity.type
_entity.pdbx_description
1 polymer ?
#
loop_
_entity_poly.entity_id
_entity_poly.type
_entity_poly.pdbx_seq_one_letter_code
_entity_poly.pdbx_strand_id
1 'polypeptide(L)'
;MVEPGLDRHEWETEWQALEPLVADSPAEALSELDELVERMMAARGLPVAQDAVEEPPEPELLAEFLEARRITRLVESGEAVDPGDVGAAVAGYRNLYARLLEAHPA
;
A
#
# COMPACT_ATOMS: atom_id res chain seq x y z
N MET A 1 -11.21 -4.81 -19.36
CA MET A 1 -11.99 -3.60 -19.01
C MET A 1 -11.63 -3.37 -17.56
N VAL A 2 -10.75 -2.41 -17.25
CA VAL A 2 -10.36 -2.10 -15.86
C VAL A 2 -11.36 -1.05 -15.41
N GLU A 3 -12.25 -1.41 -14.49
CA GLU A 3 -13.35 -0.55 -14.07
C GLU A 3 -12.78 0.69 -13.37
N PRO A 4 -12.97 1.90 -13.93
CA PRO A 4 -12.50 3.13 -13.31
C PRO A 4 -13.39 3.47 -12.12
N GLY A 5 -12.80 3.38 -10.93
CA GLY A 5 -13.38 3.87 -9.68
C GLY A 5 -14.03 2.79 -8.83
N LEU A 6 -13.22 2.04 -8.07
CA LEU A 6 -13.75 1.42 -6.85
C LEU A 6 -14.23 2.56 -5.94
N ASP A 7 -15.49 2.49 -5.52
CA ASP A 7 -16.05 3.43 -4.57
C ASP A 7 -15.28 3.38 -3.24
N ARG A 8 -15.22 4.51 -2.53
CA ARG A 8 -14.58 4.63 -1.21
C ARG A 8 -14.99 3.47 -0.26
N HIS A 9 -16.26 3.10 -0.30
CA HIS A 9 -16.82 2.02 0.52
C HIS A 9 -16.20 0.65 0.23
N GLU A 10 -15.85 0.37 -1.03
CA GLU A 10 -15.19 -0.88 -1.41
C GLU A 10 -13.78 -0.92 -0.83
N TRP A 11 -13.01 0.16 -0.95
CA TRP A 11 -11.68 0.27 -0.33
C TRP A 11 -11.74 0.15 1.19
N GLU A 12 -12.70 0.81 1.83
CA GLU A 12 -12.93 0.69 3.27
C GLU A 12 -13.28 -0.75 3.67
N THR A 13 -14.10 -1.45 2.87
CA THR A 13 -14.48 -2.85 3.13
C THR A 13 -13.28 -3.79 3.02
N GLU A 14 -12.46 -3.65 1.97
CA GLU A 14 -11.25 -4.45 1.81
C GLU A 14 -10.23 -4.17 2.92
N TRP A 15 -10.03 -2.89 3.28
CA TRP A 15 -9.19 -2.51 4.40
C TRP A 15 -9.64 -3.16 5.72
N GLN A 16 -10.93 -3.09 6.03
CA GLN A 16 -11.51 -3.69 7.24
C GLN A 16 -11.34 -5.22 7.26
N ALA A 17 -11.37 -5.88 6.11
CA ALA A 17 -11.14 -7.32 6.01
C ALA A 17 -9.68 -7.72 6.33
N LEU A 18 -8.72 -6.81 6.15
CA LEU A 18 -7.30 -7.04 6.45
C LEU A 18 -6.94 -6.76 7.92
N GLU A 19 -7.72 -5.98 8.66
CA GLU A 19 -7.41 -5.63 10.05
C GLU A 19 -7.18 -6.84 10.98
N PRO A 20 -7.97 -7.93 10.90
CA PRO A 20 -7.69 -9.15 11.66
C PRO A 20 -6.33 -9.75 11.30
N LEU A 21 -6.01 -9.85 10.00
CA LEU A 21 -4.73 -10.40 9.53
C LEU A 21 -3.54 -9.56 10.01
N VAL A 22 -3.68 -8.23 10.01
CA VAL A 22 -2.64 -7.34 10.54
C VAL A 22 -2.42 -7.55 12.04
N ALA A 23 -3.47 -7.86 12.80
CA ALA A 23 -3.39 -8.10 14.23
C ALA A 23 -2.79 -9.49 14.55
N ASP A 24 -3.21 -10.52 13.82
CA ASP A 24 -2.78 -11.90 14.05
C ASP A 24 -1.39 -12.18 13.46
N SER A 25 -1.08 -11.64 12.28
CA SER A 25 0.11 -11.97 11.50
C SER A 25 0.54 -10.79 10.60
N PRO A 26 1.14 -9.74 11.18
CA PRO A 26 1.46 -8.50 10.46
C PRO A 26 2.42 -8.71 9.29
N ALA A 27 3.33 -9.70 9.37
CA ALA A 27 4.22 -10.03 8.26
C ALA A 27 3.48 -10.67 7.08
N GLU A 28 2.50 -11.54 7.34
CA GLU A 28 1.64 -12.13 6.30
C GLU A 28 0.69 -11.09 5.70
N ALA A 29 0.28 -10.08 6.48
CA ALA A 29 -0.57 -9.01 6.00
C ALA A 29 0.11 -8.06 5.00
N LEU A 30 1.46 -8.03 4.95
CA LEU A 30 2.18 -7.05 4.16
C LEU A 30 1.88 -7.15 2.66
N SER A 31 1.79 -8.36 2.11
CA SER A 31 1.47 -8.56 0.68
C SER A 31 0.07 -8.04 0.35
N GLU A 32 -0.91 -8.34 1.19
CA GLU A 32 -2.30 -7.91 0.99
C GLU A 32 -2.43 -6.38 1.10
N LEU A 33 -1.72 -5.76 2.03
CA LEU A 33 -1.66 -4.31 2.18
C LEU A 33 -0.98 -3.64 0.98
N ASP A 34 0.10 -4.23 0.49
CA ASP A 34 0.83 -3.77 -0.69
C ASP A 34 -0.06 -3.76 -1.94
N GLU A 35 -0.78 -4.86 -2.18
CA GLU A 35 -1.69 -4.98 -3.32
C GLU A 35 -2.86 -4.00 -3.24
N LEU A 36 -3.44 -3.82 -2.05
CA LEU A 36 -4.53 -2.85 -1.84
C LEU A 36 -4.07 -1.43 -2.13
N VAL A 37 -2.95 -1.00 -1.56
CA VAL A 37 -2.41 0.35 -1.76
C VAL A 37 -1.94 0.55 -3.19
N GLU A 38 -1.34 -0.45 -3.85
CA GLU A 38 -0.98 -0.41 -5.27
C GLU A 38 -2.21 -0.10 -6.13
N ARG A 39 -3.31 -0.84 -5.92
CA ARG A 39 -4.55 -0.64 -6.69
C ARG A 39 -5.14 0.74 -6.44
N MET A 40 -5.10 1.25 -5.21
CA MET A 40 -5.58 2.61 -4.90
C MET A 40 -4.72 3.70 -5.56
N MET A 41 -3.40 3.52 -5.60
CA MET A 41 -2.49 4.42 -6.31
C MET A 41 -2.71 4.37 -7.83
N ALA A 42 -2.80 3.17 -8.41
CA ALA A 42 -3.05 2.97 -9.84
C ALA A 42 -4.43 3.52 -10.27
N ALA A 43 -5.47 3.35 -9.45
CA ALA A 43 -6.80 3.93 -9.71
C ALA A 43 -6.79 5.47 -9.77
N ARG A 44 -5.80 6.11 -9.14
CA ARG A 44 -5.54 7.56 -9.21
C ARG A 44 -4.59 7.99 -10.30
N GLY A 45 -4.03 7.04 -11.07
CA GLY A 45 -2.98 7.32 -12.05
C GLY A 45 -1.63 7.68 -11.41
N LEU A 46 -1.42 7.32 -10.13
CA LEU A 46 -0.13 7.47 -9.46
C LEU A 46 0.80 6.33 -9.85
N PRO A 47 2.11 6.60 -10.03
CA PRO A 47 3.09 5.55 -10.29
C PRO A 47 3.30 4.64 -9.08
N VAL A 48 3.57 3.36 -9.33
CA VAL A 48 3.82 2.33 -8.31
C VAL A 48 5.22 1.73 -8.39
N ALA A 49 6.05 2.30 -9.28
CA ALA A 49 7.45 1.93 -9.48
C ALA A 49 8.27 3.19 -9.70
N GLN A 50 9.53 3.17 -9.23
CA GLN A 50 10.44 4.32 -9.34
C GLN A 50 10.69 4.73 -10.81
N ASP A 51 10.70 3.77 -11.74
CA ASP A 51 11.05 3.99 -13.14
C ASP A 51 9.83 4.32 -14.02
N ALA A 52 8.64 4.44 -13.41
CA ALA A 52 7.38 4.63 -14.16
C ALA A 52 7.26 6.03 -14.78
N VAL A 53 7.87 7.05 -14.15
CA VAL A 53 7.81 8.46 -14.57
C VAL A 53 9.10 9.16 -14.16
N GLU A 54 9.64 10.03 -15.02
CA GLU A 54 10.87 10.80 -14.72
C GLU A 54 10.65 11.80 -13.57
N GLU A 55 9.46 12.39 -13.51
CA GLU A 55 9.04 13.31 -12.44
C GLU A 55 7.65 12.88 -11.95
N PRO A 56 7.56 12.11 -10.85
CA PRO A 56 6.29 11.61 -10.35
C PRO A 56 5.45 12.76 -9.75
N PRO A 57 4.12 12.74 -9.89
CA PRO A 57 3.25 13.81 -9.39
C PRO A 57 3.23 13.93 -7.87
N GLU A 58 3.43 12.82 -7.15
CA GLU A 58 3.54 12.76 -5.69
C GLU A 58 4.79 11.96 -5.29
N PRO A 59 6.00 12.55 -5.35
CA PRO A 59 7.25 11.84 -5.09
C PRO A 59 7.34 11.30 -3.65
N GLU A 60 6.80 12.02 -2.67
CA GLU A 60 6.80 11.57 -1.27
C GLU A 60 5.91 10.35 -1.08
N LEU A 61 4.74 10.32 -1.72
CA LEU A 61 3.80 9.20 -1.66
C LEU A 61 4.41 7.95 -2.32
N LEU A 62 5.04 8.13 -3.50
CA LEU A 62 5.77 7.06 -4.18
C LEU A 62 6.94 6.54 -3.32
N ALA A 63 7.73 7.41 -2.70
CA ALA A 63 8.85 7.00 -1.86
C ALA A 63 8.42 6.20 -0.63
N GLU A 64 7.35 6.64 0.05
CA GLU A 64 6.79 5.93 1.20
C GLU A 64 6.25 4.55 0.80
N PHE A 65 5.57 4.46 -0.34
CA PHE A 65 5.09 3.19 -0.89
C PHE A 65 6.22 2.24 -1.25
N LEU A 66 7.26 2.72 -1.94
CA LEU A 66 8.40 1.91 -2.34
C LEU A 66 9.19 1.39 -1.14
N GLU A 67 9.29 2.17 -0.06
CA GLU A 67 9.97 1.73 1.16
C GLU A 67 9.17 0.62 1.89
N ALA A 68 7.84 0.79 2.04
CA ALA A 68 7.00 -0.26 2.60
C ALA A 68 7.07 -1.54 1.75
N ARG A 69 6.97 -1.40 0.42
CA ARG A 69 7.08 -2.48 -0.55
C ARG A 69 8.43 -3.19 -0.53
N ARG A 70 9.52 -2.47 -0.25
CA ARG A 70 10.84 -3.08 -0.08
C ARG A 70 10.82 -4.08 1.08
N ILE A 71 10.21 -3.73 2.21
CA ILE A 71 10.06 -4.64 3.36
C ILE A 71 9.17 -5.82 3.02
N THR A 72 8.02 -5.59 2.36
CA THR A 72 7.12 -6.66 1.90
C THR A 72 7.86 -7.69 1.06
N ARG A 73 8.63 -7.24 0.06
CA ARG A 73 9.40 -8.15 -0.81
C ARG A 73 10.47 -8.95 -0.07
N LEU A 74 11.10 -8.38 0.95
CA LEU A 74 12.06 -9.11 1.80
C LEU A 74 11.36 -10.23 2.57
N VAL A 75 10.19 -9.94 3.15
CA VAL A 75 9.37 -10.95 3.84
C VAL A 75 8.92 -12.04 2.89
N GLU A 76 8.41 -11.70 1.70
CA GLU A 76 7.99 -12.66 0.68
C GLU A 76 9.13 -13.56 0.18
N SER A 77 10.35 -13.00 0.13
CA SER A 77 11.55 -13.74 -0.26
C SER A 77 12.04 -14.70 0.85
N GLY A 78 11.38 -14.72 2.00
CA GLY A 78 11.75 -15.52 3.16
C GLY A 78 12.99 -14.99 3.88
N GLU A 79 13.38 -13.73 3.65
CA GLU A 79 14.48 -13.10 4.38
C GLU A 79 14.05 -12.78 5.81
N ALA A 80 15.01 -12.83 6.73
CA ALA A 80 14.78 -12.45 8.11
C ALA A 80 14.67 -10.92 8.21
N VAL A 81 13.46 -10.43 8.47
CA VAL A 81 13.16 -9.01 8.67
C VAL A 81 12.91 -8.74 10.15
N ASP A 82 13.37 -7.59 10.64
CA ASP A 82 13.12 -7.18 12.02
C ASP A 82 11.61 -6.91 12.25
N PRO A 83 11.02 -7.36 13.37
CA PRO A 83 9.61 -7.07 13.67
C PRO A 83 9.27 -5.57 13.71
N GLY A 84 10.23 -4.71 14.05
CA GLY A 84 10.10 -3.26 13.99
C GLY A 84 9.98 -2.74 12.57
N ASP A 85 10.73 -3.31 11.62
CA ASP A 85 10.62 -2.97 10.19
C ASP A 85 9.26 -3.41 9.61
N VAL A 86 8.78 -4.60 10.01
CA VAL A 86 7.42 -5.05 9.67
C VAL A 86 6.37 -4.08 10.21
N GLY A 87 6.49 -3.67 11.48
CA GLY A 87 5.60 -2.67 12.08
C GLY A 87 5.65 -1.33 11.36
N ALA A 88 6.83 -0.88 10.92
CA ALA A 88 7.01 0.34 10.16
C ALA A 88 6.34 0.24 8.77
N ALA A 89 6.48 -0.89 8.07
CA ALA A 89 5.83 -1.12 6.78
C ALA A 89 4.29 -1.11 6.90
N VAL A 90 3.73 -1.78 7.92
CA VAL A 90 2.28 -1.73 8.21
C VAL A 90 1.83 -0.28 8.47
N ALA A 91 2.60 0.49 9.23
CA ALA A 91 2.30 1.89 9.49
C ALA A 91 2.35 2.76 8.22
N GLY A 92 3.33 2.50 7.33
CA GLY A 92 3.44 3.14 6.02
C GLY A 92 2.21 2.87 5.15
N TYR A 93 1.81 1.60 4.99
CA TYR A 93 0.59 1.28 4.24
C TYR A 93 -0.67 1.90 4.84
N ARG A 94 -0.79 1.97 6.18
CA ARG A 94 -1.89 2.67 6.86
C ARG A 94 -1.96 4.16 6.52
N ASN A 95 -0.81 4.83 6.53
CA ASN A 95 -0.72 6.24 6.19
C ASN A 95 -1.09 6.48 4.73
N LEU A 96 -0.49 5.70 3.82
CA LEU A 96 -0.81 5.75 2.39
C LEU A 96 -2.30 5.51 2.14
N TYR A 97 -2.89 4.47 2.74
CA TYR A 97 -4.33 4.20 2.66
C TYR A 97 -5.16 5.41 3.11
N ALA A 98 -4.87 6.00 4.27
CA ALA A 98 -5.61 7.15 4.79
C ALA A 98 -5.51 8.35 3.84
N ARG A 99 -4.31 8.68 3.36
CA ARG A 99 -4.08 9.78 2.40
C ARG A 99 -4.81 9.55 1.09
N LEU A 100 -4.74 8.33 0.56
CA LEU A 100 -5.46 7.95 -0.65
C LEU A 100 -6.98 7.97 -0.41
N LEU A 101 -7.49 7.66 0.77
CA LEU A 101 -8.92 7.76 1.04
C LEU A 101 -9.41 9.22 1.12
N GLU A 102 -8.60 10.10 1.70
CA GLU A 102 -8.90 11.52 1.90
C GLU A 102 -8.73 12.37 0.63
N ALA A 103 -7.82 11.99 -0.27
CA ALA A 103 -7.55 12.69 -1.51
C ALA A 103 -8.73 12.52 -2.50
N HIS A 104 -9.83 13.26 -2.31
CA HIS A 104 -11.02 13.19 -3.17
C HIS A 104 -10.66 13.08 -4.67
N PRO A 105 -11.30 12.17 -5.44
CA PRO A 105 -11.22 12.26 -6.90
C PRO A 105 -11.79 13.62 -7.32
N ALA A 106 -10.97 14.40 -8.04
CA ALA A 106 -11.37 15.69 -8.60
C ALA A 106 -12.35 15.51 -9.77
#